data_AF-A0A8C6ZMG8-F1
#
_entry.id   AF-A0A8C6ZMG8-F1
#
_cell.length_a   1.000
_cell.length_b   1.000
_cell.length_c   1.000
_cell.angle_alpha   90.00
_cell.angle_beta   90.00
_cell.angle_gamma   90.00
#
_symmetry.space_group_name_H-M   'P 1'
#
loop_
_entity.id
_entity.type
_entity.pdbx_description
1 polymer ?
#
loop_
_entity_poly.entity_id
_entity_poly.type
_entity_poly.pdbx_seq_one_letter_code
_entity_poly.pdbx_strand_id
1 'polypeptide(L)'
;MSPKITTELLKQLRQAMRNPKYVQEPVQAYIVPSGDAHQVGMDFRNDCTFLPSTAIVTEQHAAMWTDGRYFLQAAQQMDNNWTLMKMGLKDTPTQEDWLVSVLPEGSKVGVDPFIIPADQWKRMSKALKSAGHDLVPVKENLIDTIWVDCPQRPCKPLITLDLNYTGEKLRSKESRETYCTSPFALTCQSSEE
;
A
#
# COMPACT_ATOMS: atom_id res chain seq x y z
N MET A 1 19.25 12.97 12.85
CA MET A 1 18.44 11.90 13.47
C MET A 1 19.22 10.60 13.33
N SER A 2 19.31 9.79 14.38
CA SER A 2 19.89 8.45 14.24
C SER A 2 18.92 7.55 13.45
N PRO A 3 19.43 6.65 12.60
CA PRO A 3 18.56 5.70 11.90
C PRO A 3 17.83 4.81 12.91
N LYS A 4 16.57 4.45 12.62
CA LYS A 4 15.82 3.53 13.46
C LYS A 4 16.37 2.12 13.24
N ILE A 5 16.70 1.40 14.31
CA ILE A 5 17.18 0.02 14.24
C ILE A 5 15.98 -0.90 14.00
N THR A 6 15.95 -1.55 12.84
CA THR A 6 14.83 -2.38 12.37
C THR A 6 15.14 -3.87 12.33
N THR A 7 16.34 -4.29 12.73
CA THR A 7 16.79 -5.70 12.67
C THR A 7 15.81 -6.67 13.33
N GLU A 8 15.32 -6.36 14.54
CA GLU A 8 14.38 -7.22 15.25
C GLU A 8 12.97 -7.18 14.64
N LEU A 9 12.53 -6.01 14.17
CA LEU A 9 11.23 -5.87 13.48
C LEU A 9 11.19 -6.69 12.18
N LEU A 10 12.25 -6.63 11.37
CA LEU A 10 12.37 -7.42 10.15
C LEU A 10 12.38 -8.92 10.44
N LYS A 11 13.04 -9.34 11.53
CA LYS A 11 13.04 -10.73 11.97
C LYS A 11 11.64 -11.20 12.36
N GLN A 12 10.91 -10.40 13.14
CA GLN A 12 9.53 -10.70 13.52
C GLN A 12 8.60 -10.73 12.31
N LEU A 13 8.73 -9.79 11.37
CA LEU A 13 7.95 -9.77 10.14
C LEU A 13 8.19 -11.04 9.30
N ARG A 14 9.46 -11.42 9.10
CA ARG A 14 9.82 -12.65 8.38
C ARG A 14 9.29 -13.91 9.07
N GLN A 15 9.18 -13.91 10.39
CA GLN A 15 8.52 -14.99 11.12
C GLN A 15 7.00 -14.99 10.89
N ALA A 16 6.36 -13.81 10.88
CA ALA A 16 4.93 -13.67 10.61
C ALA A 16 4.57 -14.12 9.18
N MET A 17 5.44 -13.85 8.19
CA MET A 17 5.30 -14.30 6.79
C MET A 17 5.25 -15.83 6.62
N ARG A 18 5.70 -16.59 7.62
CA ARG A 18 5.69 -18.06 7.62
C ARG A 18 4.69 -18.65 8.62
N ASN A 19 3.98 -17.80 9.37
CA ASN A 19 3.14 -18.25 10.47
C ASN A 19 1.77 -18.72 9.95
N PRO A 20 1.38 -19.99 10.19
CA PRO A 20 0.12 -20.55 9.69
C PRO A 20 -1.13 -19.84 10.25
N LYS A 21 -0.98 -19.05 11.32
CA LYS A 21 -2.06 -18.21 11.86
C LYS A 21 -2.50 -17.12 10.88
N TYR A 22 -1.57 -16.57 10.09
CA TYR A 22 -1.82 -15.42 9.23
C TYR A 22 -1.86 -15.77 7.74
N VAL A 23 -1.06 -16.76 7.33
CA VAL A 23 -0.97 -17.22 5.94
C VAL A 23 -1.20 -18.72 5.87
N GLN A 24 -1.98 -19.19 4.89
CA GLN A 24 -2.19 -20.63 4.70
C GLN A 24 -0.92 -21.34 4.23
N GLU A 25 -0.13 -20.63 3.40
CA GLU A 25 1.16 -21.07 2.91
C GLU A 25 2.19 -19.95 3.11
N PRO A 26 3.45 -20.26 3.41
CA PRO A 26 4.49 -19.25 3.60
C PRO A 26 4.64 -18.34 2.37
N VAL A 27 4.71 -17.03 2.61
CA VAL A 27 5.00 -16.05 1.56
C VAL A 27 6.49 -15.68 1.58
N GLN A 28 7.11 -15.57 0.42
CA GLN A 28 8.55 -15.29 0.27
C GLN A 28 8.84 -13.78 0.21
N ALA A 29 7.82 -12.98 -0.12
CA ALA A 29 7.85 -11.52 -0.03
C ALA A 29 6.56 -10.99 0.59
N TYR A 30 6.65 -9.84 1.26
CA TYR A 30 5.52 -9.08 1.78
C TYR A 30 5.65 -7.61 1.37
N ILE A 31 4.59 -7.08 0.77
CA ILE A 31 4.52 -5.70 0.29
C ILE A 31 3.78 -4.86 1.32
N VAL A 32 4.36 -3.72 1.67
CA VAL A 32 3.83 -2.76 2.63
C VAL A 32 3.73 -1.39 1.95
N PRO A 33 2.59 -1.08 1.32
CA PRO A 33 2.29 0.26 0.83
C PRO A 33 2.19 1.27 1.99
N SER A 34 2.45 2.55 1.72
CA SER A 34 2.27 3.65 2.68
C SER A 34 0.83 4.15 2.79
N GLY A 35 -0.06 3.75 1.87
CA GLY A 35 -1.47 4.13 1.88
C GLY A 35 -2.28 3.38 2.94
N ASP A 36 -3.45 3.92 3.25
CA ASP A 36 -4.45 3.25 4.07
C ASP A 36 -5.56 2.63 3.20
N ALA A 37 -6.60 2.09 3.85
CA ALA A 37 -7.73 1.48 3.16
C ALA A 37 -8.56 2.48 2.32
N HIS A 38 -8.40 3.78 2.56
CA HIS A 38 -9.12 4.86 1.87
C HIS A 38 -8.24 5.59 0.85
N GLN A 39 -7.00 5.13 0.64
CA GLN A 39 -6.03 5.73 -0.27
C GLN A 39 -5.77 7.21 0.03
N VAL A 40 -5.93 7.62 1.29
CA VAL A 40 -5.65 9.00 1.71
C VAL A 40 -4.15 9.17 1.97
N GLY A 41 -3.62 10.33 1.55
CA GLY A 41 -2.23 10.68 1.79
C GLY A 41 -2.00 10.97 3.28
N MET A 42 -1.14 10.15 3.89
CA MET A 42 -0.69 10.22 5.29
C MET A 42 -1.78 9.94 6.32
N ASP A 43 -1.82 8.68 6.78
CA ASP A 43 -2.62 8.24 7.92
C ASP A 43 -1.94 8.61 9.26
N PHE A 44 -2.75 8.73 10.31
CA PHE A 44 -2.48 9.12 11.70
C PHE A 44 -1.41 8.31 12.45
N ARG A 45 -0.74 7.38 11.76
CA ARG A 45 0.43 6.62 12.18
C ARG A 45 1.69 7.51 12.13
N ASN A 46 1.60 8.65 12.81
CA ASN A 46 2.58 9.76 12.78
C ASN A 46 3.95 9.42 13.38
N ASP A 47 4.14 8.22 13.93
CA ASP A 47 5.40 7.85 14.57
C ASP A 47 6.23 6.83 13.77
N CYS A 48 5.62 6.06 12.86
CA CYS A 48 6.32 4.94 12.19
C CYS A 48 6.05 4.78 10.69
N THR A 49 5.14 5.55 10.08
CA THR A 49 4.97 5.45 8.63
C THR A 49 6.08 6.23 7.97
N PHE A 50 7.01 5.49 7.37
CA PHE A 50 7.97 6.02 6.42
C PHE A 50 7.24 6.93 5.43
N LEU A 51 7.95 7.98 5.02
CA LEU A 51 7.69 8.85 3.87
C LEU A 51 6.86 8.15 2.79
N PRO A 52 6.01 8.84 2.00
CA PRO A 52 5.30 8.25 0.87
C PRO A 52 6.20 7.27 0.09
N SER A 53 5.96 5.98 0.31
CA SER A 53 6.87 4.91 -0.10
C SER A 53 6.14 3.58 -0.18
N THR A 54 6.78 2.63 -0.83
CA THR A 54 6.38 1.21 -0.77
C THR A 54 7.58 0.43 -0.28
N ALA A 55 7.42 -0.25 0.85
CA ALA A 55 8.42 -1.20 1.35
C ALA A 55 8.09 -2.60 0.86
N ILE A 56 9.10 -3.37 0.47
CA ILE A 56 8.98 -4.78 0.12
C ILE A 56 10.03 -5.53 0.92
N VAL A 57 9.57 -6.48 1.73
CA VAL A 57 10.43 -7.32 2.57
C VAL A 57 10.37 -8.73 2.04
N THR A 58 11.54 -9.29 1.72
CA THR A 58 11.71 -10.70 1.40
C THR A 58 12.42 -11.40 2.55
N GLU A 59 12.60 -12.72 2.43
CA GLU A 59 13.33 -13.50 3.42
C GLU A 59 14.77 -12.99 3.64
N GLN A 60 15.39 -12.43 2.60
CA GLN A 60 16.79 -12.00 2.61
C GLN A 60 16.97 -10.48 2.52
N HIS A 61 16.06 -9.79 1.83
CA HIS A 61 16.21 -8.37 1.50
C HIS A 61 15.07 -7.54 2.10
N ALA A 62 15.32 -6.25 2.31
CA ALA A 62 14.30 -5.25 2.57
C ALA A 62 14.59 -4.05 1.68
N ALA A 63 13.64 -3.65 0.85
CA ALA A 63 13.80 -2.56 -0.10
C ALA A 63 12.66 -1.56 0.04
N MET A 64 12.95 -0.27 -0.16
CA MET A 64 11.97 0.80 -0.05
C MET A 64 12.02 1.72 -1.26
N TRP A 65 10.91 1.82 -1.99
CA TRP A 65 10.73 2.73 -3.10
C TRP A 65 10.17 4.05 -2.60
N THR A 66 10.83 5.16 -2.92
CA THR A 66 10.31 6.51 -2.65
C THR A 66 10.71 7.46 -3.77
N ASP A 67 10.11 8.65 -3.80
CA ASP A 67 10.39 9.67 -4.79
C ASP A 67 11.52 10.62 -4.38
N GLY A 68 11.96 11.47 -5.33
CA GLY A 68 13.12 12.35 -5.17
C GLY A 68 13.07 13.33 -4.00
N ARG A 69 11.88 13.68 -3.50
CA ARG A 69 11.72 14.56 -2.33
C ARG A 69 12.29 13.93 -1.06
N TYR A 70 12.34 12.59 -1.03
CA TYR A 70 12.58 11.82 0.17
C TYR A 70 13.90 11.05 0.17
N PHE A 71 14.71 11.12 -0.90
CA PHE A 71 15.96 10.35 -0.99
C PHE A 71 16.91 10.60 0.19
N LEU A 72 17.14 11.86 0.55
CA LEU A 72 18.04 12.22 1.64
C LEU A 72 17.50 11.78 2.99
N GLN A 73 16.22 12.03 3.24
CA GLN A 73 15.58 11.66 4.50
C GLN A 73 15.52 10.14 4.68
N ALA A 74 15.15 9.41 3.63
CA ALA A 74 15.14 7.95 3.63
C ALA A 74 16.53 7.38 3.95
N ALA A 75 17.57 7.89 3.29
CA ALA A 75 18.95 7.46 3.55
C ALA A 75 19.43 7.74 4.98
N GLN A 76 18.90 8.77 5.65
CA GLN A 76 19.25 9.12 7.04
C GLN A 76 18.44 8.34 8.08
N GLN A 77 17.21 7.93 7.75
CA GLN A 77 16.29 7.29 8.70
C GLN A 77 16.37 5.75 8.66
N MET A 78 16.77 5.17 7.54
CA MET A 78 16.94 3.73 7.38
C MET A 78 18.29 3.24 7.92
N ASP A 79 18.27 2.07 8.54
CA ASP A 79 19.50 1.35 8.90
C ASP A 79 20.06 0.56 7.69
N ASN A 80 21.17 -0.14 7.90
CA ASN A 80 21.87 -0.89 6.86
C ASN A 80 21.11 -2.14 6.37
N ASN A 81 19.95 -2.49 6.95
CA ASN A 81 19.15 -3.61 6.49
C ASN A 81 18.33 -3.27 5.23
N TRP A 82 18.17 -1.97 4.93
CA TRP A 82 17.31 -1.50 3.85
C TRP A 82 18.09 -1.04 2.63
N THR A 83 17.59 -1.40 1.46
CA THR A 83 18.03 -0.88 0.18
C THR A 83 17.08 0.23 -0.29
N LEU A 84 17.60 1.44 -0.45
CA LEU A 84 16.83 2.57 -0.98
C LEU A 84 16.68 2.45 -2.50
N MET A 85 15.44 2.32 -2.97
CA MET A 85 15.07 2.31 -4.38
C MET A 85 14.57 3.70 -4.80
N LYS A 86 15.37 4.39 -5.60
CA LYS A 86 15.16 5.81 -5.96
C LYS A 86 14.27 5.95 -7.19
N MET A 87 12.97 6.09 -6.99
CA MET A 87 12.00 6.18 -8.10
C MET A 87 12.34 7.33 -9.07
N GLY A 88 12.19 7.07 -10.36
CA GLY A 88 12.44 8.06 -11.43
C GLY A 88 13.88 8.07 -11.95
N LEU A 89 14.80 7.31 -11.36
CA LEU A 89 16.12 7.07 -11.93
C LEU A 89 16.09 5.89 -12.91
N LYS A 90 16.85 6.01 -14.00
CA LYS A 90 16.90 5.00 -15.09
C LYS A 90 17.31 3.61 -14.60
N ASP A 91 18.21 3.55 -13.62
CA ASP A 91 18.79 2.31 -13.12
C ASP A 91 17.97 1.69 -11.97
N THR A 92 16.88 2.34 -11.53
CA THR A 92 16.03 1.80 -10.46
C THR A 92 14.97 0.88 -11.04
N PRO A 93 14.96 -0.42 -10.66
CA PRO A 93 13.96 -1.35 -11.16
C PRO A 93 12.57 -1.00 -10.63
N THR A 94 11.55 -1.43 -11.38
CA THR A 94 10.18 -1.45 -10.86
C THR A 94 10.06 -2.45 -9.70
N GLN A 95 8.97 -2.36 -8.93
CA GLN A 95 8.73 -3.28 -7.80
C GLN A 95 8.59 -4.72 -8.31
N GLU A 96 7.89 -4.88 -9.42
CA GLU A 96 7.66 -6.15 -10.11
C GLU A 96 8.97 -6.75 -10.61
N ASP A 97 9.77 -5.97 -11.35
CA ASP A 97 11.05 -6.44 -11.91
C ASP A 97 12.03 -6.82 -10.80
N TRP A 98 12.08 -6.03 -9.72
CA TRP A 98 12.92 -6.35 -8.58
C TRP A 98 12.49 -7.65 -7.90
N LEU A 99 11.19 -7.83 -7.63
CA LEU A 99 10.65 -9.06 -7.05
C LEU A 99 11.02 -10.28 -7.88
N VAL A 100 10.85 -10.22 -9.21
CA VAL A 100 11.23 -11.32 -10.12
C VAL A 100 12.74 -11.59 -10.07
N SER A 101 13.57 -10.56 -9.90
CA SER A 101 15.02 -10.72 -9.84
C SER A 101 15.54 -11.35 -8.54
N VAL A 102 14.82 -11.20 -7.42
CA VAL A 102 15.28 -11.64 -6.09
C VAL A 102 14.56 -12.87 -5.54
N LEU A 103 13.42 -13.26 -6.12
CA LEU A 103 12.61 -14.36 -5.64
C LEU A 103 12.95 -15.69 -6.32
N PRO A 104 12.92 -16.82 -5.58
CA PRO A 104 13.00 -18.14 -6.19
C PRO A 104 11.75 -18.44 -7.01
N GLU A 105 11.86 -19.33 -8.00
CA GLU A 105 10.73 -19.79 -8.82
C GLU A 105 9.56 -20.30 -7.96
N GLY A 106 8.32 -20.04 -8.39
CA GLY A 106 7.13 -20.48 -7.66
C GLY A 106 6.83 -19.70 -6.38
N SER A 107 7.53 -18.60 -6.10
CA SER A 107 7.30 -17.77 -4.92
C SER A 107 5.91 -17.14 -4.86
N LYS A 108 5.42 -16.97 -3.64
CA LYS A 108 4.21 -16.23 -3.28
C LYS A 108 4.58 -14.89 -2.66
N VAL A 109 3.96 -13.83 -3.16
CA VAL A 109 4.12 -12.46 -2.69
C VAL A 109 2.84 -12.04 -1.98
N GLY A 110 2.94 -11.78 -0.68
CA GLY A 110 1.81 -11.35 0.14
C GLY A 110 1.63 -9.84 0.12
N VAL A 111 0.39 -9.37 0.11
CA VAL A 111 0.03 -7.97 0.38
C VAL A 111 -1.33 -7.91 1.07
N ASP A 112 -1.51 -6.92 1.95
CA ASP A 112 -2.81 -6.63 2.53
C ASP A 112 -3.75 -6.08 1.43
N PRO A 113 -4.87 -6.77 1.12
CA PRO A 113 -5.74 -6.42 0.01
C PRO A 113 -6.50 -5.11 0.23
N PHE A 114 -6.59 -4.61 1.48
CA PHE A 114 -7.31 -3.37 1.76
C PHE A 114 -6.49 -2.13 1.43
N ILE A 115 -5.16 -2.23 1.43
CA ILE A 115 -4.26 -1.07 1.28
C ILE A 115 -3.58 -0.98 -0.10
N ILE A 116 -3.86 -1.93 -1.00
CA ILE A 116 -3.38 -1.90 -2.39
C ILE A 116 -4.52 -1.56 -3.37
N PRO A 117 -4.34 -0.55 -4.25
CA PRO A 117 -5.31 -0.25 -5.30
C PRO A 117 -5.53 -1.41 -6.26
N ALA A 118 -6.78 -1.61 -6.70
CA ALA A 118 -7.15 -2.70 -7.61
C ALA A 118 -6.34 -2.68 -8.93
N ASP A 119 -6.04 -1.50 -9.47
CA ASP A 119 -5.26 -1.39 -10.70
C ASP A 119 -3.79 -1.76 -10.49
N GLN A 120 -3.22 -1.42 -9.33
CA GLN A 120 -1.87 -1.84 -8.97
C GLN A 120 -1.81 -3.35 -8.76
N TRP A 121 -2.79 -3.93 -8.07
CA TRP A 121 -2.93 -5.38 -7.92
C TRP A 121 -2.95 -6.09 -9.28
N LYS A 122 -3.80 -5.63 -10.22
CA LYS A 122 -3.91 -6.23 -11.55
C LYS A 122 -2.60 -6.21 -12.32
N ARG A 123 -1.90 -5.07 -12.33
CA ARG A 123 -0.60 -4.93 -13.01
C ARG A 123 0.45 -5.87 -12.42
N MET A 124 0.60 -5.84 -11.09
CA MET A 124 1.59 -6.62 -10.37
C MET A 124 1.30 -8.12 -10.45
N SER A 125 0.05 -8.53 -10.26
CA SER A 125 -0.36 -9.93 -10.38
C SER A 125 -0.08 -10.47 -11.79
N LYS A 126 -0.33 -9.68 -12.83
CA LYS A 126 -0.01 -10.08 -14.21
C LYS A 126 1.50 -10.26 -14.41
N ALA A 127 2.32 -9.31 -13.97
CA ALA A 127 3.77 -9.37 -14.10
C ALA A 127 4.37 -10.56 -13.35
N LEU A 128 3.97 -10.76 -12.09
CA LEU A 128 4.43 -11.87 -11.26
C LEU A 128 4.02 -13.22 -11.83
N LYS A 129 2.77 -13.36 -12.30
CA LYS A 129 2.30 -14.61 -12.93
C LYS A 129 3.07 -14.95 -14.20
N SER A 130 3.42 -13.95 -15.01
CA SER A 130 4.25 -14.16 -16.19
C SER A 130 5.66 -14.68 -15.86
N ALA A 131 6.15 -14.44 -14.65
CA ALA A 131 7.41 -14.96 -14.13
C ALA A 131 7.27 -16.24 -13.28
N GLY A 132 6.07 -16.83 -13.19
CA GLY A 132 5.83 -18.04 -12.39
C GLY A 132 5.70 -17.79 -10.88
N HIS A 133 5.32 -16.57 -10.47
CA HIS A 133 5.05 -16.20 -9.09
C HIS A 133 3.56 -15.83 -8.90
N ASP A 134 3.08 -15.92 -7.66
CA ASP A 134 1.71 -15.55 -7.33
C ASP A 134 1.63 -14.38 -6.36
N LEU A 135 0.79 -13.39 -6.69
CA LEU A 135 0.39 -12.35 -5.74
C LEU A 135 -0.81 -12.87 -4.93
N VAL A 136 -0.65 -12.96 -3.60
CA VAL A 136 -1.64 -13.54 -2.69
C VAL A 136 -2.15 -12.53 -1.67
N PRO A 137 -3.48 -12.48 -1.41
CA PRO A 137 -4.04 -11.54 -0.45
C PRO A 137 -3.85 -12.09 0.97
N VAL A 138 -3.19 -11.31 1.82
CA VAL A 138 -3.04 -11.63 3.24
C VAL A 138 -4.00 -10.74 4.02
N LYS A 139 -5.12 -11.33 4.49
CA LYS A 139 -6.21 -10.56 5.12
C LYS A 139 -5.78 -9.88 6.43
N GLU A 140 -4.93 -10.53 7.20
CA GLU A 140 -4.36 -9.97 8.43
C GLU A 140 -3.12 -9.14 8.10
N ASN A 141 -3.10 -7.88 8.49
CA ASN A 141 -1.94 -7.02 8.26
C ASN A 141 -0.77 -7.47 9.13
N LEU A 142 0.30 -7.98 8.53
CA LEU A 142 1.43 -8.55 9.28
C LEU A 142 2.20 -7.48 10.08
N ILE A 143 2.17 -6.21 9.64
CA ILE A 143 2.79 -5.11 10.39
C ILE A 143 2.06 -4.88 11.70
N ASP A 144 0.73 -4.93 11.69
CA ASP A 144 -0.08 -4.75 12.90
C ASP A 144 0.14 -5.89 13.92
N THR A 145 0.56 -7.07 13.46
CA THR A 145 0.87 -8.20 14.36
C THR A 145 2.17 -8.03 15.15
N ILE A 146 3.13 -7.30 14.60
CA ILE A 146 4.45 -7.06 15.22
C ILE A 146 4.53 -5.67 15.89
N TRP A 147 3.57 -4.79 15.59
CA TRP A 147 3.55 -3.43 16.11
C TRP A 147 2.76 -3.36 17.42
N VAL A 148 3.45 -3.61 18.53
CA VAL A 148 2.87 -3.65 19.88
C VAL A 148 2.29 -2.29 20.31
N ASP A 149 3.01 -1.19 20.05
CA ASP A 149 2.65 0.16 20.49
C ASP A 149 1.91 0.97 19.41
N CYS A 150 1.10 0.31 18.57
CA CYS A 150 0.37 0.98 17.50
C CYS A 150 -0.72 1.91 18.09
N PRO A 151 -0.75 3.21 17.73
CA PRO A 151 -1.76 4.13 18.24
C PRO A 151 -3.17 3.71 17.78
N GLN A 152 -4.16 3.94 18.64
CA GLN A 152 -5.55 3.65 18.30
C GLN A 152 -6.03 4.55 17.16
N ARG A 153 -6.86 3.98 16.27
CA ARG A 153 -7.47 4.73 15.17
C ARG A 153 -8.33 5.87 15.75
N PRO A 154 -8.20 7.10 15.24
CA PRO A 154 -9.04 8.21 15.69
C PRO A 154 -10.52 7.91 15.46
N CYS A 155 -11.31 7.97 16.53
CA CYS A 155 -12.76 7.79 16.47
C CYS A 155 -13.44 9.03 17.08
N LYS A 156 -13.37 10.15 16.34
CA LYS A 156 -13.98 11.41 16.76
C LYS A 156 -15.47 11.46 16.35
N PRO A 157 -16.33 12.15 17.11
CA PRO A 157 -17.73 12.35 16.71
C PRO A 157 -17.85 13.03 15.35
N LEU A 158 -18.89 12.65 14.61
CA LEU A 158 -19.23 13.30 13.34
C LEU A 158 -19.83 14.69 13.59
N ILE A 159 -19.54 15.64 12.69
CA ILE A 159 -20.11 16.98 12.69
C ILE A 159 -20.99 17.13 11.46
N THR A 160 -22.25 17.53 11.65
CA THR A 160 -23.17 17.84 10.55
C THR A 160 -23.00 19.29 10.11
N LEU A 161 -22.96 19.53 8.79
CA LEU A 161 -22.90 20.88 8.23
C LEU A 161 -24.29 21.30 7.74
N ASP A 162 -24.73 22.49 8.15
CA ASP A 162 -26.02 23.06 7.75
C ASP A 162 -26.04 23.47 6.27
N LEU A 163 -27.25 23.61 5.72
CA LEU A 163 -27.46 24.01 4.32
C LEU A 163 -26.81 25.36 3.98
N ASN A 164 -26.72 26.27 4.95
CA ASN A 164 -26.04 27.56 4.79
C ASN A 164 -24.55 27.41 4.45
N TYR A 165 -23.92 26.29 4.83
CA TYR A 165 -22.54 25.97 4.50
C TYR A 165 -22.43 25.06 3.27
N THR A 166 -23.37 24.13 3.08
CA THR A 166 -23.26 23.11 2.02
C THR A 166 -23.89 23.50 0.69
N GLY A 167 -24.79 24.50 0.67
CA GLY A 167 -25.51 24.98 -0.51
C GLY A 167 -26.53 24.01 -1.11
N GLU A 168 -26.47 22.73 -0.74
CA GLU A 168 -27.31 21.65 -1.27
C GLU A 168 -27.55 20.58 -0.20
N LYS A 169 -28.76 19.98 -0.21
CA LYS A 169 -29.13 18.85 0.66
C LYS A 169 -28.48 17.56 0.16
N LEU A 170 -28.15 16.64 1.08
CA LEU A 170 -27.60 15.32 0.76
C LEU A 170 -28.43 14.57 -0.30
N ARG A 171 -29.75 14.53 -0.12
CA ARG A 171 -30.69 13.84 -1.02
C ARG A 171 -30.62 14.35 -2.47
N SER A 172 -30.35 15.64 -2.65
CA SER A 172 -30.20 16.22 -4.00
C SER A 172 -28.91 15.73 -4.67
N LYS A 173 -27.82 15.60 -3.90
CA LYS A 173 -26.54 15.04 -4.38
C LYS A 173 -26.70 13.57 -4.79
N GLU A 174 -27.33 12.75 -3.94
CA GLU A 174 -27.61 11.34 -4.22
C GLU A 174 -28.44 11.16 -5.50
N SER A 175 -29.46 12.01 -5.69
CA SER A 175 -30.33 11.98 -6.87
C SER A 175 -29.54 12.30 -8.15
N ARG A 176 -28.63 13.28 -8.09
CA ARG A 176 -27.76 13.65 -9.21
C ARG A 176 -26.80 12.51 -9.57
N GLU A 177 -26.18 11.89 -8.58
CA GLU A 177 -25.26 10.77 -8.80
C GLU A 177 -25.97 9.58 -9.43
N THR A 178 -27.17 9.24 -8.93
CA THR A 178 -28.02 8.19 -9.51
C THR A 178 -28.33 8.47 -10.99
N TYR A 179 -28.61 9.73 -11.33
CA TYR A 179 -28.85 10.16 -12.71
C TYR A 179 -27.59 10.00 -13.58
N CYS A 180 -26.42 10.43 -13.10
CA CYS A 180 -25.15 10.29 -13.82
C CYS A 180 -24.76 8.83 -14.06
N THR A 181 -25.11 7.93 -13.15
CA THR A 181 -24.86 6.48 -13.31
C THR A 181 -25.94 5.74 -14.10
N SER A 182 -27.01 6.44 -14.50
CA SER A 182 -28.09 5.87 -15.31
C SER A 182 -27.63 5.68 -16.77
N PRO A 183 -28.05 4.59 -17.44
CA PRO A 183 -27.82 4.41 -18.87
C PRO A 183 -28.30 5.59 -19.75
N PHE A 184 -29.28 6.37 -19.27
CA PHE A 184 -29.82 7.55 -19.95
C PHE A 184 -28.87 8.75 -19.99
N ALA A 185 -27.90 8.87 -19.07
CA ALA A 185 -26.95 9.99 -19.08
C ALA A 185 -25.92 9.88 -20.20
N LEU A 186 -25.58 8.66 -20.63
CA LEU A 186 -24.62 8.40 -21.72
C LEU A 186 -25.16 8.80 -23.10
N THR A 187 -26.48 8.92 -23.27
CA THR A 187 -27.11 9.32 -24.55
C THR A 187 -27.13 10.84 -24.80
N CYS A 188 -26.86 11.68 -23.80
CA CYS A 188 -26.85 13.14 -23.98
C CYS A 188 -25.51 13.71 -24.45
N GLN A 189 -24.40 12.96 -24.38
CA GLN A 189 -23.08 13.44 -24.84
C GLN A 189 -22.81 13.18 -26.33
N SER A 190 -23.71 12.48 -27.04
CA SER A 190 -23.54 12.12 -28.46
C SER A 190 -24.49 12.88 -29.40
N SER A 191 -25.13 13.96 -28.97
CA SER A 191 -26.10 14.72 -29.76
C SER A 191 -25.80 16.22 -29.85
N GLU A 192 -24.52 16.59 -29.79
CA GLU A 192 -24.03 17.91 -30.21
C GLU A 192 -22.97 17.70 -31.31
N GLU A 193 -23.45 17.38 -32.53
CA GLU A 193 -22.79 17.69 -33.81
C GLU A 193 -23.69 18.64 -34.60
#